data_AF-A0AAD7A304-F1
#
_entry.id   AF-A0AAD7A304-F1
#
_cell.length_a   1.000
_cell.length_b   1.000
_cell.length_c   1.000
_cell.angle_alpha   90.00
_cell.angle_beta   90.00
_cell.angle_gamma   90.00
#
_symmetry.space_group_name_H-M   'P 1'
#
loop_
_entity.id
_entity.type
_entity.pdbx_description
1 polymer ?
#
loop_
_entity_poly.entity_id
_entity_poly.type
_entity_poly.pdbx_seq_one_letter_code
_entity_poly.pdbx_strand_id
1 'polypeptide(L)'
;MSQSSSPGPQRTHRSPVRHSPYDYSGVTIAVPMARITILSSAPFSSLQNHDVLRRIPALTTVNIDELSTEYGLDNTQRKAAHGFSKLCTDDCLAMTFLHLQCTKQQNGELQNKITALQSHLEAINAFCVVNWKPSETQVKLLKSLLRHYIIWPITSYSTLVAIVESYIHDHAKRLHLELDKHDPTVKSIIHDLLMVENGHVRSAMRKLIFTSVKEKTPLMTFSKKTMKKYHLPTTPEKPPQDIMACLALMREVARPLAHKKFACGGDSGFWAKVENELDNLFETNGNIHGSPAWAQWEQQIIEDDNSRYDRVGTETSALNQAEIDAATSSGTTTPAADEEEDDGTEDRNANLDSLGDLAARGL
;
A
#
# COMPACT_ATOMS: atom_id res chain seq x y z
N MET A 1 -45.93 -61.60 4.04
CA MET A 1 -45.36 -60.89 2.88
C MET A 1 -44.53 -59.74 3.40
N SER A 2 -43.24 -59.99 3.59
CA SER A 2 -42.30 -59.06 4.23
C SER A 2 -41.59 -58.28 3.13
N GLN A 3 -41.82 -56.97 3.07
CA GLN A 3 -41.11 -56.09 2.14
C GLN A 3 -39.89 -55.50 2.84
N SER A 4 -38.72 -55.91 2.35
CA SER A 4 -37.41 -55.37 2.71
C SER A 4 -37.17 -54.07 1.97
N SER A 5 -37.04 -52.96 2.69
CA SER A 5 -36.58 -51.69 2.13
C SER A 5 -35.06 -51.60 2.21
N SER A 6 -34.40 -51.71 1.05
CA SER A 6 -32.96 -51.44 0.89
C SER A 6 -32.65 -49.96 1.12
N PRO A 7 -31.55 -49.62 1.83
CA PRO A 7 -31.07 -48.25 1.90
C PRO A 7 -30.24 -47.94 0.64
N GLY A 8 -30.67 -46.92 -0.10
CA GLY A 8 -29.93 -46.38 -1.24
C GLY A 8 -28.64 -45.65 -0.82
N PRO A 9 -27.67 -45.49 -1.74
CA PRO A 9 -26.34 -44.98 -1.41
C PRO A 9 -26.40 -43.49 -1.07
N GLN A 10 -25.91 -43.14 0.12
CA GLN A 10 -25.64 -41.75 0.48
C GLN A 10 -24.52 -41.20 -0.42
N ARG A 11 -24.92 -40.38 -1.40
CA ARG A 11 -24.02 -39.50 -2.14
C ARG A 11 -23.54 -38.41 -1.18
N THR A 12 -22.32 -38.55 -0.67
CA THR A 12 -21.60 -37.45 -0.03
C THR A 12 -21.23 -36.42 -1.09
N HIS A 13 -22.05 -35.37 -1.20
CA HIS A 13 -21.67 -34.16 -1.91
C HIS A 13 -20.53 -33.49 -1.13
N ARG A 14 -19.29 -33.83 -1.48
CA ARG A 14 -18.12 -32.97 -1.20
C ARG A 14 -18.27 -31.72 -2.04
N SER A 15 -18.77 -30.66 -1.42
CA SER A 15 -18.63 -29.31 -1.97
C SER A 15 -17.15 -28.96 -2.07
N PRO A 16 -16.72 -28.28 -3.14
CA PRO A 16 -15.33 -27.93 -3.33
C PRO A 16 -14.93 -26.92 -2.26
N VAL A 17 -13.87 -27.25 -1.52
CA VAL A 17 -13.10 -26.27 -0.75
C VAL A 17 -12.68 -25.21 -1.77
N ARG A 18 -13.22 -23.99 -1.63
CA ARG A 18 -12.69 -22.82 -2.34
C ARG A 18 -11.31 -22.55 -1.76
N HIS A 19 -10.31 -23.13 -2.40
CA HIS A 19 -8.94 -22.69 -2.26
C HIS A 19 -8.86 -21.23 -2.73
N SER A 20 -8.34 -20.38 -1.87
CA SER A 20 -7.86 -19.04 -2.22
C SER A 20 -6.90 -19.17 -3.42
N PRO A 21 -7.08 -18.42 -4.53
CA PRO A 21 -6.27 -18.58 -5.73
C PRO A 21 -4.95 -17.78 -5.67
N TYR A 22 -4.31 -17.70 -4.51
CA TYR A 22 -3.00 -17.06 -4.36
C TYR A 22 -2.06 -17.90 -3.51
N ASP A 23 -1.72 -19.08 -4.02
CA ASP A 23 -0.50 -19.78 -3.63
C ASP A 23 0.64 -19.29 -4.55
N TYR A 24 1.09 -18.05 -4.30
CA TYR A 24 2.36 -17.58 -4.88
C TYR A 24 3.49 -18.18 -4.04
N SER A 25 3.80 -19.44 -4.36
CA SER A 25 5.12 -20.00 -4.14
C SER A 25 6.17 -18.98 -4.61
N GLY A 26 7.06 -18.64 -3.68
CA GLY A 26 7.97 -17.50 -3.79
C GLY A 26 8.73 -17.46 -5.11
N VAL A 27 8.38 -16.50 -5.96
CA VAL A 27 9.34 -15.90 -6.86
C VAL A 27 10.05 -14.85 -6.03
N THR A 28 11.09 -15.30 -5.31
CA THR A 28 12.16 -14.41 -4.87
C THR A 28 12.68 -13.76 -6.15
N ILE A 29 12.28 -12.53 -6.43
CA ILE A 29 13.04 -11.69 -7.34
C ILE A 29 14.33 -11.44 -6.58
N ALA A 30 15.29 -12.35 -6.79
CA ALA A 30 16.67 -12.07 -6.53
C ALA A 30 16.97 -10.84 -7.37
N VAL A 31 16.92 -9.66 -6.73
CA VAL A 31 17.73 -8.55 -7.18
C VAL A 31 19.11 -9.18 -7.39
N PRO A 32 19.69 -9.13 -8.59
CA PRO A 32 21.10 -9.46 -8.71
C PRO A 32 21.79 -8.35 -7.90
N MET A 33 21.93 -8.57 -6.59
CA MET A 33 23.17 -8.22 -5.94
C MET A 33 24.19 -8.85 -6.88
N ALA A 34 24.83 -8.00 -7.67
CA ALA A 34 26.08 -8.33 -8.28
C ALA A 34 26.89 -8.85 -7.10
N ARG A 35 26.91 -10.18 -6.97
CA ARG A 35 27.82 -10.87 -6.08
C ARG A 35 29.13 -10.45 -6.70
N ILE A 36 29.73 -9.41 -6.13
CA ILE A 36 31.15 -9.20 -6.26
C ILE A 36 31.68 -10.46 -5.61
N THR A 37 31.84 -11.50 -6.43
CA THR A 37 32.69 -12.63 -6.13
C THR A 37 34.05 -11.96 -6.06
N ILE A 38 34.37 -11.42 -4.90
CA ILE A 38 35.73 -11.17 -4.49
C ILE A 38 36.30 -12.57 -4.63
N LEU A 39 37.01 -12.81 -5.73
CA LEU A 39 37.81 -14.00 -5.94
C LEU A 39 38.73 -14.02 -4.73
N SER A 40 38.30 -14.75 -3.70
CA SER A 40 39.10 -15.14 -2.57
C SER A 40 40.37 -15.69 -3.21
N SER A 41 41.47 -15.03 -2.92
CA SER A 41 42.80 -15.39 -3.36
C SER A 41 43.01 -16.86 -2.99
N ALA A 42 42.74 -17.75 -3.94
CA ALA A 42 43.15 -19.13 -3.82
C ALA A 42 44.66 -19.10 -3.57
N PRO A 43 45.16 -19.76 -2.51
CA PRO A 43 46.59 -19.80 -2.26
C PRO A 43 47.28 -20.35 -3.51
N PHE A 44 48.26 -19.59 -3.99
CA PHE A 44 49.05 -19.83 -5.19
C PHE A 44 49.96 -21.06 -4.99
N SER A 45 49.36 -22.21 -4.72
CA SER A 45 50.06 -23.40 -4.20
C SER A 45 49.86 -24.65 -5.06
N SER A 46 49.24 -24.55 -6.25
CA SER A 46 49.10 -25.72 -7.15
C SER A 46 49.56 -25.50 -8.59
N LEU A 47 50.56 -24.63 -8.82
CA LEU A 47 51.28 -24.55 -10.10
C LEU A 47 52.60 -25.33 -10.00
N GLN A 48 52.50 -26.66 -9.90
CA GLN A 48 53.63 -27.59 -10.01
C GLN A 48 53.55 -28.47 -11.28
N ASN A 49 52.86 -28.02 -12.33
CA ASN A 49 52.93 -28.64 -13.66
C ASN A 49 53.84 -27.82 -14.58
N HIS A 50 55.15 -28.08 -14.50
CA HIS A 50 56.21 -27.32 -15.16
C HIS A 50 56.42 -27.63 -16.66
N ASP A 51 55.62 -28.48 -17.31
CA ASP A 51 55.90 -28.94 -18.68
C ASP A 51 55.11 -28.24 -19.82
N VAL A 52 54.17 -27.34 -19.51
CA VAL A 52 53.39 -26.62 -20.56
C VAL A 52 54.06 -25.32 -21.03
N LEU A 53 55.09 -24.82 -20.33
CA LEU A 53 55.76 -23.55 -20.66
C LEU A 53 56.87 -23.67 -21.72
N ARG A 54 57.10 -24.85 -22.30
CA ARG A 54 58.33 -25.07 -23.10
C ARG A 54 58.29 -24.60 -24.55
N ARG A 55 57.16 -24.10 -25.07
CA ARG A 55 57.09 -23.47 -26.41
C ARG A 55 55.99 -22.42 -26.50
N ILE A 56 56.16 -21.30 -25.82
CA ILE A 56 55.50 -20.07 -26.28
C ILE A 56 56.46 -19.47 -27.31
N PRO A 57 56.11 -19.40 -28.61
CA PRO A 57 56.93 -18.72 -29.60
C PRO A 57 57.19 -17.29 -29.12
N ALA A 58 58.43 -16.82 -29.26
CA ALA A 58 58.80 -15.45 -28.91
C ALA A 58 57.76 -14.50 -29.51
N LEU A 59 57.13 -13.65 -28.69
CA LEU A 59 56.12 -12.71 -29.16
C LEU A 59 56.72 -11.89 -30.31
N THR A 60 56.24 -12.13 -31.52
CA THR A 60 56.59 -11.32 -32.68
C THR A 60 55.80 -10.03 -32.63
N THR A 61 56.30 -8.98 -33.27
CA THR A 61 55.61 -7.68 -33.36
C THR A 61 54.20 -7.79 -33.97
N VAL A 62 54.00 -8.76 -34.88
CA VAL A 62 52.69 -9.06 -35.50
C VAL A 62 51.67 -9.50 -34.45
N ASN A 63 52.06 -10.34 -33.49
CA ASN A 63 51.16 -10.80 -32.42
C ASN A 63 50.74 -9.67 -31.48
N ILE A 64 51.59 -8.65 -31.29
CA ILE A 64 51.29 -7.50 -30.42
C ILE A 64 50.26 -6.58 -31.08
N ASP A 65 50.35 -6.36 -32.39
CA ASP A 65 49.39 -5.53 -33.13
C ASP A 65 48.01 -6.19 -33.21
N GLU A 66 47.96 -7.51 -33.38
CA GLU A 66 46.71 -8.29 -33.33
C GLU A 66 46.05 -8.19 -31.95
N LEU A 67 46.79 -8.51 -30.88
CA LEU A 67 46.28 -8.41 -29.50
C LEU A 67 45.89 -6.98 -29.13
N SER A 68 46.69 -5.99 -29.52
CA SER A 68 46.36 -4.59 -29.24
C SER A 68 45.10 -4.13 -29.97
N THR A 69 44.82 -4.69 -31.15
CA THR A 69 43.58 -4.43 -31.87
C THR A 69 42.40 -5.15 -31.23
N GLU A 70 42.58 -6.41 -30.80
CA GLU A 70 41.57 -7.19 -30.09
C GLU A 70 41.14 -6.53 -28.77
N TYR A 71 42.09 -6.05 -27.96
CA TYR A 71 41.81 -5.36 -26.71
C TYR A 71 41.48 -3.87 -26.89
N GLY A 72 41.39 -3.37 -28.13
CA GLY A 72 41.00 -2.00 -28.43
C GLY A 72 41.98 -0.94 -27.89
N LEU A 73 43.26 -1.27 -27.76
CA LEU A 73 44.27 -0.34 -27.26
C LEU A 73 44.45 0.84 -28.22
N ASP A 74 44.61 2.04 -27.67
CA ASP A 74 44.89 3.24 -28.46
C ASP A 74 46.35 3.25 -29.00
N ASN A 75 46.67 4.21 -29.87
CA ASN A 75 48.01 4.32 -30.46
C ASN A 75 49.13 4.57 -29.43
N THR A 76 48.81 5.15 -28.27
CA THR A 76 49.78 5.39 -27.20
C THR A 76 50.06 4.10 -26.43
N GLN A 77 49.01 3.37 -26.06
CA GLN A 77 49.06 2.08 -25.41
C GLN A 77 49.73 1.02 -26.30
N ARG A 78 49.44 1.01 -27.61
CA ARG A 78 50.13 0.18 -28.61
C ARG A 78 51.63 0.42 -28.61
N LYS A 79 52.06 1.69 -28.67
CA LYS A 79 53.47 2.06 -28.62
C LYS A 79 54.13 1.61 -27.31
N ALA A 80 53.42 1.72 -26.18
CA ALA A 80 53.90 1.23 -24.89
C ALA A 80 54.05 -0.30 -24.87
N ALA A 81 53.09 -1.05 -25.43
CA ALA A 81 53.14 -2.51 -25.54
C ALA A 81 54.33 -2.98 -26.41
N HIS A 82 54.57 -2.34 -27.55
CA HIS A 82 55.76 -2.57 -28.39
C HIS A 82 57.07 -2.16 -27.72
N GLY A 83 57.03 -1.13 -26.86
CA GLY A 83 58.19 -0.75 -26.04
C GLY A 83 58.50 -1.81 -24.98
N PHE A 84 57.47 -2.31 -24.30
CA PHE A 84 57.58 -3.37 -23.30
C PHE A 84 58.14 -4.67 -23.90
N SER A 85 57.71 -5.08 -25.09
CA SER A 85 58.22 -6.30 -25.74
C SER A 85 59.68 -6.26 -26.16
N LYS A 86 60.31 -5.07 -26.18
CA LYS A 86 61.73 -4.89 -26.49
C LYS A 86 62.64 -4.99 -25.25
N LEU A 87 62.06 -5.02 -24.04
CA LEU A 87 62.81 -5.16 -22.80
C LEU A 87 63.33 -6.60 -22.64
N CYS A 88 64.35 -6.80 -21.81
CA CYS A 88 64.80 -8.14 -21.48
C CYS A 88 63.79 -8.85 -20.55
N THR A 89 63.86 -10.17 -20.46
CA THR A 89 62.90 -10.97 -19.68
C THR A 89 62.81 -10.53 -18.22
N ASP A 90 63.94 -10.23 -17.58
CA ASP A 90 63.98 -9.82 -16.18
C ASP A 90 63.32 -8.45 -15.97
N ASP A 91 63.54 -7.50 -16.88
CA ASP A 91 62.89 -6.18 -16.86
C ASP A 91 61.38 -6.29 -17.09
N CYS A 92 60.94 -7.15 -18.02
CA CYS A 92 59.52 -7.43 -18.25
C CYS A 92 58.84 -7.97 -16.99
N LEU A 93 59.47 -8.93 -16.31
CA LEU A 93 58.95 -9.51 -15.07
C LEU A 93 58.89 -8.46 -13.95
N ALA A 94 59.95 -7.67 -13.77
CA ALA A 94 59.99 -6.60 -12.78
C ALA A 94 58.90 -5.55 -13.02
N MET A 95 58.75 -5.07 -14.26
CA MET A 95 57.72 -4.11 -14.65
C MET A 95 56.31 -4.67 -14.46
N THR A 96 56.06 -5.93 -14.82
CA THR A 96 54.76 -6.58 -14.61
C THR A 96 54.44 -6.69 -13.13
N PHE A 97 55.41 -7.07 -12.30
CA PHE A 97 55.24 -7.14 -10.85
C PHE A 97 54.93 -5.77 -10.26
N LEU A 98 55.68 -4.72 -10.63
CA LEU A 98 55.43 -3.35 -10.18
C LEU A 98 54.04 -2.86 -10.61
N HIS A 99 53.65 -3.11 -11.86
CA HIS A 99 52.31 -2.75 -12.34
C HIS A 99 51.22 -3.48 -11.56
N LEU A 100 51.37 -4.79 -11.31
CA LEU A 100 50.44 -5.57 -10.51
C LEU A 100 50.28 -5.00 -9.09
N GLN A 101 51.38 -4.60 -8.43
CA GLN A 101 51.31 -3.96 -7.11
C GLN A 101 50.61 -2.60 -7.17
N CYS A 102 50.91 -1.79 -8.19
CA CYS A 102 50.26 -0.49 -8.39
C CYS A 102 48.75 -0.65 -8.63
N THR A 103 48.33 -1.56 -9.51
CA THR A 103 46.91 -1.86 -9.75
C THR A 103 46.24 -2.40 -8.50
N LYS A 104 46.90 -3.28 -7.74
CA LYS A 104 46.37 -3.78 -6.46
C LYS A 104 46.14 -2.64 -5.47
N GLN A 105 47.06 -1.69 -5.37
CA GLN A 105 46.90 -0.51 -4.52
C GLN A 105 45.73 0.36 -4.99
N GLN A 106 45.65 0.67 -6.29
CA GLN A 106 44.55 1.47 -6.87
C GLN A 106 43.18 0.81 -6.67
N ASN A 107 43.09 -0.52 -6.84
CA ASN A 107 41.88 -1.27 -6.57
C ASN A 107 41.52 -1.23 -5.08
N GLY A 108 42.50 -1.27 -4.17
CA GLY A 108 42.29 -1.08 -2.75
C GLY A 108 41.73 0.31 -2.43
N GLU A 109 42.29 1.37 -3.02
CA GLU A 109 41.79 2.73 -2.87
C GLU A 109 40.36 2.89 -3.41
N LEU A 110 40.05 2.31 -4.56
CA LEU A 110 38.71 2.33 -5.14
C LEU A 110 37.71 1.57 -4.27
N GLN A 111 38.09 0.39 -3.76
CA GLN A 111 37.26 -0.38 -2.84
C GLN A 111 36.95 0.42 -1.57
N ASN A 112 37.95 1.10 -1.00
CA ASN A 112 37.75 1.97 0.16
C ASN A 112 36.78 3.11 -0.15
N LYS A 113 36.87 3.74 -1.34
CA LYS A 113 35.92 4.77 -1.78
C LYS A 113 34.50 4.22 -1.93
N ILE A 114 34.34 3.03 -2.51
CA ILE A 114 33.02 2.38 -2.65
C ILE A 114 32.41 2.10 -1.27
N THR A 115 33.18 1.53 -0.34
CA THR A 115 32.71 1.27 1.04
C THR A 115 32.34 2.57 1.77
N ALA A 116 33.12 3.64 1.60
CA ALA A 116 32.80 4.94 2.16
C ALA A 116 31.49 5.52 1.59
N LEU A 117 31.26 5.40 0.27
CA LEU A 117 30.02 5.83 -0.37
C LEU A 117 28.82 5.00 0.09
N GLN A 118 28.97 3.68 0.25
CA GLN A 118 27.91 2.81 0.78
C GLN A 118 27.48 3.26 2.18
N SER A 119 28.43 3.49 3.08
CA SER A 119 28.15 3.99 4.42
C SER A 119 27.47 5.38 4.41
N HIS A 120 27.90 6.27 3.51
CA HIS A 120 27.26 7.58 3.37
C HIS A 120 25.81 7.47 2.85
N LEU A 121 25.55 6.60 1.87
CA LEU A 121 24.20 6.32 1.38
C LEU A 121 23.31 5.69 2.44
N GLU A 122 23.84 4.76 3.24
CA GLU A 122 23.11 4.19 4.38
C GLU A 122 22.74 5.25 5.41
N ALA A 123 23.65 6.19 5.71
CA ALA A 123 23.38 7.31 6.61
C ALA A 123 22.30 8.26 6.05
N ILE A 124 22.35 8.57 4.75
CA ILE A 124 21.32 9.38 4.07
C ILE A 124 19.98 8.65 4.12
N ASN A 125 19.94 7.36 3.80
CA ASN A 125 18.72 6.57 3.85
C ASN A 125 18.12 6.54 5.26
N ALA A 126 18.94 6.33 6.30
CA ALA A 126 18.49 6.37 7.68
C ALA A 126 17.87 7.73 8.04
N PHE A 127 18.48 8.84 7.58
CA PHE A 127 17.93 10.18 7.79
C PHE A 127 16.62 10.42 7.02
N CYS A 128 16.52 9.91 5.80
CA CYS A 128 15.31 10.00 4.98
C CYS A 128 14.15 9.21 5.61
N VAL A 129 14.42 8.05 6.18
CA VAL A 129 13.40 7.22 6.86
C VAL A 129 12.83 7.92 8.09
N VAL A 130 13.69 8.49 8.93
CA VAL A 130 13.26 9.20 10.16
C VAL A 130 12.36 10.39 9.85
N ASN A 131 12.59 11.07 8.73
CA ASN A 131 11.82 12.25 8.32
C ASN A 131 10.78 11.94 7.24
N TRP A 132 10.55 10.65 6.96
CA TRP A 132 9.60 10.26 5.94
C TRP A 132 8.19 10.70 6.34
N LYS A 133 7.46 11.28 5.38
CA LYS A 133 6.05 11.64 5.54
C LYS A 133 5.32 11.28 4.24
N PRO A 134 4.08 10.79 4.33
CA PRO A 134 3.27 10.59 3.13
C PRO A 134 3.03 11.95 2.46
N SER A 135 3.01 11.96 1.14
CA SER A 135 2.65 13.15 0.38
C SER A 135 1.19 13.56 0.64
N GLU A 136 0.83 14.82 0.42
CA GLU A 136 -0.55 15.29 0.61
C GLU A 136 -1.56 14.47 -0.21
N THR A 137 -1.20 14.07 -1.42
CA THR A 137 -2.02 13.20 -2.28
C THR A 137 -2.20 11.81 -1.65
N GLN A 138 -1.15 11.23 -1.06
CA GLN A 138 -1.25 9.97 -0.32
C GLN A 138 -2.15 10.11 0.91
N VAL A 139 -2.02 11.20 1.68
CA VAL A 139 -2.90 11.47 2.82
C VAL A 139 -4.37 11.55 2.39
N LYS A 140 -4.67 12.27 1.29
CA LYS A 140 -6.04 12.35 0.72
C LYS A 140 -6.56 10.97 0.30
N LEU A 141 -5.71 10.13 -0.29
CA LEU A 141 -6.05 8.77 -0.69
C LEU A 141 -6.34 7.87 0.52
N LEU A 142 -5.47 7.90 1.54
CA LEU A 142 -5.64 7.16 2.80
C LEU A 142 -6.93 7.56 3.53
N LYS A 143 -7.21 8.86 3.61
CA LYS A 143 -8.48 9.38 4.14
C LYS A 143 -9.69 8.89 3.35
N SER A 144 -9.57 8.82 2.03
CA SER A 144 -10.63 8.32 1.17
C SER A 144 -10.86 6.82 1.33
N LEU A 145 -9.80 6.03 1.60
CA LEU A 145 -9.93 4.62 1.95
C LEU A 145 -10.68 4.44 3.27
N LEU A 146 -10.33 5.20 4.32
CA LEU A 146 -11.08 5.18 5.59
C LEU A 146 -12.57 5.52 5.39
N ARG A 147 -12.86 6.54 4.57
CA ARG A 147 -14.24 6.89 4.20
C ARG A 147 -14.93 5.77 3.43
N HIS A 148 -14.22 5.09 2.55
CA HIS A 148 -14.79 3.96 1.83
C HIS A 148 -15.22 2.88 2.81
N TYR A 149 -14.30 2.38 3.65
CA TYR A 149 -14.63 1.26 4.53
C TYR A 149 -15.62 1.62 5.67
N ILE A 150 -15.76 2.91 6.06
CA ILE A 150 -16.72 3.28 7.12
C ILE A 150 -18.20 3.11 6.70
N ILE A 151 -18.51 3.10 5.39
CA ILE A 151 -19.88 2.88 4.89
C ILE A 151 -20.17 1.40 4.62
N TRP A 152 -19.18 0.53 4.70
CA TRP A 152 -19.35 -0.90 4.41
C TRP A 152 -19.85 -1.66 5.64
N PRO A 153 -20.59 -2.77 5.43
CA PRO A 153 -20.87 -3.73 6.48
C PRO A 153 -19.56 -4.39 6.91
N ILE A 154 -19.08 -4.07 8.11
CA ILE A 154 -17.90 -4.69 8.71
C ILE A 154 -18.26 -5.28 10.08
N THR A 155 -17.44 -6.21 10.55
CA THR A 155 -17.64 -6.90 11.83
C THR A 155 -17.57 -5.94 13.01
N SER A 156 -16.57 -5.06 13.00
CA SER A 156 -16.40 -4.04 14.04
C SER A 156 -15.69 -2.82 13.49
N TYR A 157 -16.21 -1.63 13.79
CA TYR A 157 -15.54 -0.38 13.40
C TYR A 157 -14.29 -0.11 14.23
N SER A 158 -14.08 -0.81 15.35
CA SER A 158 -12.81 -0.77 16.09
C SER A 158 -11.63 -1.29 15.25
N THR A 159 -11.90 -2.24 14.35
CA THR A 159 -10.90 -2.86 13.47
C THR A 159 -10.71 -2.14 12.13
N LEU A 160 -11.41 -1.02 11.90
CA LEU A 160 -11.41 -0.29 10.63
C LEU A 160 -10.00 0.11 10.17
N VAL A 161 -9.16 0.57 11.08
CA VAL A 161 -7.77 0.95 10.76
C VAL A 161 -6.98 -0.28 10.30
N ALA A 162 -7.08 -1.40 11.01
CA ALA A 162 -6.38 -2.64 10.64
C ALA A 162 -6.82 -3.18 9.26
N ILE A 163 -8.11 -3.06 8.93
CA ILE A 163 -8.63 -3.42 7.60
C ILE A 163 -7.97 -2.54 6.52
N VAL A 164 -7.93 -1.22 6.74
CA VAL A 164 -7.30 -0.28 5.80
C VAL A 164 -5.80 -0.51 5.68
N GLU A 165 -5.10 -0.82 6.78
CA GLU A 165 -3.69 -1.17 6.78
C GLU A 165 -3.41 -2.44 5.99
N SER A 166 -4.21 -3.49 6.19
CA SER A 166 -4.09 -4.72 5.40
C SER A 166 -4.23 -4.42 3.91
N TYR A 167 -5.22 -3.59 3.55
CA TYR A 167 -5.41 -3.17 2.16
C TYR A 167 -4.20 -2.41 1.60
N ILE A 168 -3.66 -1.44 2.37
CA ILE A 168 -2.47 -0.68 1.99
C ILE A 168 -1.29 -1.61 1.80
N HIS A 169 -1.08 -2.54 2.74
CA HIS A 169 0.01 -3.50 2.67
C HIS A 169 -0.10 -4.32 1.40
N ASP A 170 -1.25 -4.91 1.11
CA ASP A 170 -1.44 -5.74 -0.09
C ASP A 170 -1.27 -4.94 -1.39
N HIS A 171 -1.67 -3.66 -1.39
CA HIS A 171 -1.73 -2.80 -2.57
C HIS A 171 -0.68 -1.68 -2.57
N ALA A 172 0.39 -1.81 -1.79
CA ALA A 172 1.38 -0.77 -1.52
C ALA A 172 1.95 -0.14 -2.81
N LYS A 173 2.27 -0.95 -3.81
CA LYS A 173 2.76 -0.50 -5.12
C LYS A 173 1.78 0.42 -5.85
N ARG A 174 0.49 0.08 -5.81
CA ARG A 174 -0.58 0.85 -6.47
C ARG A 174 -0.85 2.17 -5.76
N LEU A 175 -0.62 2.23 -4.45
CA LEU A 175 -0.75 3.44 -3.64
C LEU A 175 0.55 4.27 -3.59
N HIS A 176 1.61 3.82 -4.26
CA HIS A 176 2.96 4.39 -4.18
C HIS A 176 3.52 4.43 -2.74
N LEU A 177 3.14 3.45 -1.91
CA LEU A 177 3.54 3.27 -0.52
C LEU A 177 4.40 2.01 -0.35
N GLU A 178 5.24 1.68 -1.33
CA GLU A 178 6.05 0.43 -1.34
C GLU A 178 6.91 0.25 -0.08
N LEU A 179 7.35 1.36 0.54
CA LEU A 179 8.12 1.34 1.77
C LEU A 179 7.36 0.74 2.96
N ASP A 180 6.01 0.78 2.97
CA ASP A 180 5.18 0.15 4.02
C ASP A 180 5.46 -1.36 4.18
N LYS A 181 5.83 -2.05 3.10
CA LYS A 181 6.15 -3.49 3.15
C LYS A 181 7.48 -3.79 3.79
N HIS A 182 8.42 -2.85 3.74
CA HIS A 182 9.83 -3.10 4.03
C HIS A 182 10.32 -2.38 5.28
N ASP A 183 9.68 -1.27 5.63
CA ASP A 183 10.13 -0.37 6.68
C ASP A 183 9.09 -0.26 7.82
N PRO A 184 9.39 -0.78 9.02
CA PRO A 184 8.47 -0.71 10.15
C PRO A 184 8.24 0.73 10.66
N THR A 185 9.18 1.65 10.43
CA THR A 185 9.03 3.06 10.81
C THR A 185 7.97 3.72 9.92
N VAL A 186 8.03 3.48 8.61
CA VAL A 186 7.01 3.95 7.67
C VAL A 186 5.63 3.39 8.02
N LYS A 187 5.56 2.09 8.34
CA LYS A 187 4.32 1.46 8.80
C LYS A 187 3.75 2.12 10.06
N SER A 188 4.59 2.42 11.05
CA SER A 188 4.16 3.13 12.26
C SER A 188 3.63 4.54 11.95
N ILE A 189 4.30 5.28 11.06
CA ILE A 189 3.86 6.62 10.64
C ILE A 189 2.50 6.57 9.94
N ILE A 190 2.28 5.57 9.07
CA ILE A 190 0.99 5.35 8.40
C ILE A 190 -0.08 4.98 9.43
N HIS A 191 0.22 4.09 10.37
CA HIS A 191 -0.70 3.71 11.45
C HIS A 191 -1.18 4.92 12.26
N ASP A 192 -0.25 5.74 12.75
CA ASP A 192 -0.54 6.93 13.55
C ASP A 192 -1.40 7.92 12.77
N LEU A 193 -1.08 8.14 11.49
CA LEU A 193 -1.88 8.98 10.60
C LEU A 193 -3.30 8.44 10.42
N LEU A 194 -3.46 7.13 10.17
CA LEU A 194 -4.76 6.50 10.00
C LEU A 194 -5.59 6.55 11.28
N MET A 195 -4.98 6.42 12.46
CA MET A 195 -5.67 6.55 13.75
C MET A 195 -6.26 7.95 13.95
N VAL A 196 -5.49 9.00 13.65
CA VAL A 196 -5.96 10.39 13.72
C VAL A 196 -7.10 10.62 12.71
N GLU A 197 -6.89 10.25 11.45
CA GLU A 197 -7.89 10.46 10.40
C GLU A 197 -9.14 9.60 10.60
N ASN A 198 -9.03 8.41 11.18
CA ASN A 198 -10.18 7.58 11.56
C ASN A 198 -11.08 8.31 12.56
N GLY A 199 -10.50 8.97 13.57
CA GLY A 199 -11.24 9.82 14.51
C GLY A 199 -12.03 10.92 13.78
N HIS A 200 -11.38 11.61 12.84
CA HIS A 200 -12.01 12.64 12.02
C HIS A 200 -13.16 12.08 11.15
N VAL A 201 -12.93 10.97 10.45
CA VAL A 201 -13.91 10.32 9.57
C VAL A 201 -15.11 9.80 10.37
N ARG A 202 -14.88 9.15 11.53
CA ARG A 202 -15.94 8.71 12.44
C ARG A 202 -16.78 9.85 12.97
N SER A 203 -16.15 10.97 13.34
CA SER A 203 -16.86 12.15 13.81
C SER A 203 -17.72 12.77 12.70
N ALA A 204 -17.18 12.90 11.48
CA ALA A 204 -17.91 13.41 10.33
C ALA A 204 -19.09 12.51 9.94
N MET A 205 -18.88 11.19 9.92
CA MET A 205 -19.92 10.21 9.64
C MET A 205 -21.04 10.25 10.67
N ARG A 206 -20.69 10.28 11.97
CA ARG A 206 -21.67 10.44 13.06
C ARG A 206 -22.51 11.71 12.87
N LYS A 207 -21.89 12.86 12.58
CA LYS A 207 -22.63 14.11 12.32
C LYS A 207 -23.62 13.92 11.16
N LEU A 208 -23.17 13.33 10.06
CA LEU A 208 -24.00 13.07 8.88
C LEU A 208 -25.23 12.19 9.21
N ILE A 209 -25.06 11.15 10.04
CA ILE A 209 -26.14 10.26 10.50
C ILE A 209 -27.12 11.01 11.43
N PHE A 210 -26.61 11.78 12.40
CA PHE A 210 -27.47 12.55 13.31
C PHE A 210 -28.29 13.60 12.56
N THR A 211 -27.67 14.26 11.59
CA THR A 211 -28.35 15.20 10.70
C THR A 211 -29.47 14.52 9.91
N SER A 212 -29.21 13.34 9.31
CA SER A 212 -30.23 12.62 8.54
C SER A 212 -31.40 12.12 9.39
N VAL A 213 -31.15 11.78 10.67
CA VAL A 213 -32.20 11.44 11.64
C VAL A 213 -33.03 12.67 12.01
N LYS A 214 -32.38 13.81 12.28
CA LYS A 214 -33.04 15.06 12.67
C LYS A 214 -33.92 15.63 11.54
N GLU A 215 -33.40 15.59 10.32
CA GLU A 215 -34.05 16.10 9.11
C GLU A 215 -35.05 15.10 8.51
N LYS A 216 -35.10 13.87 9.06
CA LYS A 216 -35.96 12.78 8.58
C LYS A 216 -35.75 12.49 7.08
N THR A 217 -34.51 12.53 6.61
CA THR A 217 -34.17 12.29 5.21
C THR A 217 -34.52 10.84 4.81
N PRO A 218 -35.17 10.59 3.66
CA PRO A 218 -35.43 9.24 3.17
C PRO A 218 -34.13 8.42 3.02
N LEU A 219 -34.16 7.13 3.35
CA LEU A 219 -32.97 6.28 3.40
C LEU A 219 -32.25 6.20 2.06
N MET A 220 -33.00 6.09 0.96
CA MET A 220 -32.46 6.05 -0.40
C MET A 220 -31.68 7.33 -0.75
N THR A 221 -32.24 8.50 -0.44
CA THR A 221 -31.60 9.81 -0.68
C THR A 221 -30.35 9.96 0.19
N PHE A 222 -30.46 9.59 1.46
CA PHE A 222 -29.33 9.59 2.39
C PHE A 222 -28.20 8.69 1.90
N SER A 223 -28.51 7.45 1.54
CA SER A 223 -27.53 6.45 1.09
C SER A 223 -26.83 6.90 -0.19
N LYS A 224 -27.56 7.43 -1.18
CA LYS A 224 -26.95 8.00 -2.40
C LYS A 224 -26.00 9.15 -2.10
N LYS A 225 -26.40 10.09 -1.22
CA LYS A 225 -25.55 11.23 -0.83
C LYS A 225 -24.29 10.76 -0.10
N THR A 226 -24.45 9.81 0.82
CA THR A 226 -23.35 9.21 1.58
C THR A 226 -22.39 8.47 0.64
N MET A 227 -22.88 7.60 -0.24
CA MET A 227 -22.04 6.88 -1.21
C MET A 227 -21.30 7.82 -2.15
N LYS A 228 -21.95 8.87 -2.68
CA LYS A 228 -21.26 9.87 -3.51
C LYS A 228 -20.05 10.51 -2.81
N LYS A 229 -20.10 10.68 -1.48
CA LYS A 229 -19.05 11.33 -0.69
C LYS A 229 -18.00 10.36 -0.13
N TYR A 230 -18.39 9.11 0.13
CA TYR A 230 -17.57 8.14 0.86
C TYR A 230 -17.12 6.96 0.00
N HIS A 231 -17.79 6.65 -1.11
CA HIS A 231 -17.42 5.55 -1.99
C HIS A 231 -16.24 5.92 -2.90
N LEU A 232 -15.40 4.94 -3.24
CA LEU A 232 -14.25 5.08 -4.14
C LEU A 232 -14.54 4.44 -5.51
N PRO A 233 -13.86 4.90 -6.57
CA PRO A 233 -14.34 5.84 -7.58
C PRO A 233 -15.58 5.40 -8.38
N THR A 234 -15.89 4.12 -8.47
CA THR A 234 -17.07 3.65 -9.22
C THR A 234 -18.27 3.59 -8.28
N THR A 235 -18.96 4.73 -8.13
CA THR A 235 -20.19 4.77 -7.32
C THR A 235 -21.32 4.05 -8.06
N PRO A 236 -21.91 2.98 -7.51
CA PRO A 236 -23.05 2.32 -8.14
C PRO A 236 -24.25 3.27 -8.21
N GLU A 237 -25.03 3.18 -9.29
CA GLU A 237 -26.20 4.04 -9.52
C GLU A 237 -27.24 3.90 -8.39
N LYS A 238 -27.41 2.68 -7.90
CA LYS A 238 -28.27 2.34 -6.77
C LYS A 238 -27.40 1.88 -5.60
N PRO A 239 -27.63 2.40 -4.39
CA PRO A 239 -26.95 1.90 -3.21
C PRO A 239 -27.18 0.39 -3.03
N PRO A 240 -26.11 -0.40 -2.82
CA PRO A 240 -26.22 -1.79 -2.41
C PRO A 240 -27.06 -1.95 -1.14
N GLN A 241 -27.81 -3.06 -1.05
CA GLN A 241 -28.74 -3.34 0.05
C GLN A 241 -28.03 -3.42 1.40
N ASP A 242 -26.87 -4.06 1.45
CA ASP A 242 -26.03 -4.22 2.63
C ASP A 242 -25.53 -2.86 3.17
N ILE A 243 -25.09 -1.96 2.30
CA ILE A 243 -24.73 -0.57 2.67
C ILE A 243 -25.95 0.18 3.19
N MET A 244 -27.12 0.05 2.54
CA MET A 244 -28.35 0.68 3.01
C MET A 244 -28.78 0.18 4.40
N ALA A 245 -28.70 -1.13 4.63
CA ALA A 245 -29.02 -1.73 5.92
C ALA A 245 -28.04 -1.29 7.01
N CYS A 246 -26.75 -1.21 6.71
CA CYS A 246 -25.73 -0.67 7.61
C CYS A 246 -26.02 0.79 8.01
N LEU A 247 -26.36 1.64 7.03
CA LEU A 247 -26.76 3.02 7.30
C LEU A 247 -28.07 3.12 8.09
N ALA A 248 -29.04 2.25 7.83
CA ALA A 248 -30.28 2.16 8.60
C ALA A 248 -30.02 1.77 10.07
N LEU A 249 -29.14 0.77 10.32
CA LEU A 249 -28.70 0.40 11.66
C LEU A 249 -28.10 1.58 12.42
N MET A 250 -27.19 2.32 11.76
CA MET A 250 -26.59 3.51 12.36
C MET A 250 -27.63 4.59 12.69
N ARG A 251 -28.66 4.78 11.85
CA ARG A 251 -29.76 5.71 12.14
C ARG A 251 -30.61 5.24 13.32
N GLU A 252 -30.90 3.93 13.41
CA GLU A 252 -31.64 3.34 14.51
C GLU A 252 -30.93 3.58 15.85
N VAL A 253 -29.61 3.38 15.90
CA VAL A 253 -28.76 3.67 17.08
C VAL A 253 -28.71 5.17 17.38
N ALA A 254 -28.61 6.02 16.35
CA ALA A 254 -28.54 7.47 16.51
C ALA A 254 -29.87 8.07 17.00
N ARG A 255 -31.02 7.50 16.64
CA ARG A 255 -32.35 8.05 16.97
C ARG A 255 -32.56 8.39 18.45
N PRO A 256 -32.39 7.46 19.42
CA PRO A 256 -32.56 7.79 20.83
C PRO A 256 -31.48 8.75 21.37
N LEU A 257 -30.36 8.92 20.65
CA LEU A 257 -29.30 9.85 21.01
C LEU A 257 -29.54 11.25 20.44
N ALA A 258 -30.13 11.38 19.25
CA ALA A 258 -30.34 12.66 18.57
C ALA A 258 -31.22 13.65 19.37
N HIS A 259 -32.08 13.14 20.24
CA HIS A 259 -32.93 13.96 21.13
C HIS A 259 -32.25 14.37 22.43
N LYS A 260 -31.12 13.74 22.80
CA LYS A 260 -30.40 14.05 24.03
C LYS A 260 -29.50 15.26 23.81
N LYS A 261 -29.55 16.21 24.75
CA LYS A 261 -28.58 17.31 24.79
C LYS A 261 -27.27 16.77 25.35
N PHE A 262 -26.22 16.76 24.52
CA PHE A 262 -24.86 16.46 24.97
C PHE A 262 -24.10 17.77 25.20
N ALA A 263 -23.16 17.75 26.14
CA ALA A 263 -22.18 18.82 26.25
C ALA A 263 -21.40 18.94 24.92
N CYS A 264 -21.12 20.16 24.48
CA CYS A 264 -20.35 20.39 23.27
C CYS A 264 -18.99 19.66 23.37
N GLY A 265 -18.69 18.79 22.41
CA GLY A 265 -17.45 18.00 22.37
C GLY A 265 -17.46 16.69 23.17
N GLY A 266 -18.53 16.36 23.91
CA GLY A 266 -18.62 15.10 24.64
C GLY A 266 -18.84 13.89 23.73
N ASP A 267 -18.38 12.71 24.16
CA ASP A 267 -18.73 11.44 23.51
C ASP A 267 -20.22 11.14 23.71
N SER A 268 -20.94 11.02 22.60
CA SER A 268 -22.35 10.63 22.60
C SER A 268 -22.59 9.15 22.96
N GLY A 269 -21.53 8.33 23.02
CA GLY A 269 -21.60 6.88 23.15
C GLY A 269 -22.17 6.19 21.90
N PHE A 270 -22.29 6.92 20.79
CA PHE A 270 -22.87 6.43 19.53
C PHE A 270 -22.12 5.21 19.01
N TRP A 271 -20.80 5.31 18.89
CA TRP A 271 -19.99 4.24 18.32
C TRP A 271 -19.98 2.99 19.19
N ALA A 272 -19.86 3.12 20.51
CA ALA A 272 -19.93 1.98 21.43
C ALA A 272 -21.27 1.21 21.29
N LYS A 273 -22.38 1.93 21.06
CA LYS A 273 -23.67 1.28 20.79
C LYS A 273 -23.72 0.61 19.42
N VAL A 274 -23.14 1.21 18.39
CA VAL A 274 -23.04 0.58 17.07
C VAL A 274 -22.25 -0.73 17.16
N GLU A 275 -21.12 -0.76 17.87
CA GLU A 275 -20.35 -2.01 18.06
C GLU A 275 -21.19 -3.08 18.78
N ASN A 276 -21.88 -2.72 19.88
CA ASN A 276 -22.72 -3.68 20.60
C ASN A 276 -23.86 -4.25 19.74
N GLU A 277 -24.50 -3.42 18.91
CA GLU A 277 -25.54 -3.91 18.00
C GLU A 277 -24.95 -4.80 16.89
N LEU A 278 -23.77 -4.48 16.38
CA LEU A 278 -23.08 -5.35 15.42
C LEU A 278 -22.75 -6.71 16.05
N ASP A 279 -22.15 -6.73 17.24
CA ASP A 279 -21.82 -7.96 17.96
C ASP A 279 -23.07 -8.86 18.12
N ASN A 280 -24.19 -8.28 18.56
CA ASN A 280 -25.48 -9.00 18.67
C ASN A 280 -25.97 -9.57 17.32
N LEU A 281 -25.79 -8.82 16.23
CA LEU A 281 -26.19 -9.25 14.89
C LEU A 281 -25.31 -10.40 14.39
N PHE A 282 -24.00 -10.36 14.67
CA PHE A 282 -23.09 -11.45 14.33
C PHE A 282 -23.36 -12.72 15.14
N GLU A 283 -23.70 -12.58 16.42
CA GLU A 283 -24.14 -13.70 17.26
C GLU A 283 -25.45 -14.33 16.72
N THR A 284 -26.37 -13.51 16.21
CA THR A 284 -27.69 -13.97 15.76
C THR A 284 -27.65 -14.55 14.33
N ASN A 285 -26.96 -13.88 13.41
CA ASN A 285 -26.99 -14.19 11.97
C ASN A 285 -25.75 -14.98 11.49
N GLY A 286 -24.73 -15.08 12.33
CA GLY A 286 -23.46 -15.76 12.05
C GLY A 286 -22.44 -14.90 11.31
N ASN A 287 -21.21 -15.40 11.21
CA ASN A 287 -20.04 -14.67 10.69
C ASN A 287 -19.98 -14.51 9.16
N ILE A 288 -20.91 -15.13 8.43
CA ILE A 288 -20.90 -15.13 6.96
C ILE A 288 -21.93 -14.12 6.46
N HIS A 289 -21.46 -12.93 6.09
CA HIS A 289 -22.29 -11.96 5.38
C HIS A 289 -22.85 -12.55 4.09
N GLY A 290 -24.08 -12.14 3.74
CA GLY A 290 -24.82 -12.66 2.58
C GLY A 290 -25.53 -14.00 2.83
N SER A 291 -25.55 -14.50 4.06
CA SER A 291 -26.44 -15.62 4.42
C SER A 291 -27.92 -15.21 4.28
N PRO A 292 -28.86 -16.17 4.12
CA PRO A 292 -30.29 -15.84 4.08
C PRO A 292 -30.79 -15.10 5.33
N ALA A 293 -30.18 -15.37 6.50
CA ALA A 293 -30.50 -14.67 7.74
C ALA A 293 -30.09 -13.19 7.67
N TRP A 294 -28.89 -12.90 7.15
CA TRP A 294 -28.43 -11.53 6.91
C TRP A 294 -29.35 -10.80 5.92
N ALA A 295 -29.67 -11.42 4.78
CA ALA A 295 -30.54 -10.79 3.78
C ALA A 295 -31.94 -10.46 4.33
N GLN A 296 -32.51 -11.34 5.17
CA GLN A 296 -33.78 -11.10 5.83
C GLN A 296 -33.70 -9.92 6.82
N TRP A 297 -32.65 -9.89 7.65
CA TRP A 297 -32.43 -8.78 8.58
C TRP A 297 -32.22 -7.45 7.84
N GLU A 298 -31.40 -7.44 6.78
CA GLU A 298 -31.15 -6.26 5.95
C GLU A 298 -32.45 -5.71 5.37
N GLN A 299 -33.31 -6.57 4.83
CA GLN A 299 -34.60 -6.16 4.32
C GLN A 299 -35.49 -5.57 5.43
N GLN A 300 -35.55 -6.23 6.58
CA GLN A 300 -36.37 -5.79 7.70
C GLN A 300 -35.94 -4.42 8.23
N ILE A 301 -34.64 -4.20 8.46
CA ILE A 301 -34.15 -2.92 8.99
C ILE A 301 -34.33 -1.76 8.01
N ILE A 302 -34.24 -2.04 6.70
CA ILE A 302 -34.53 -1.07 5.64
C ILE A 302 -36.02 -0.71 5.63
N GLU A 303 -36.91 -1.70 5.70
CA GLU A 303 -38.37 -1.48 5.77
C GLU A 303 -38.76 -0.68 7.02
N ASP A 304 -38.18 -1.03 8.17
CA ASP A 304 -38.40 -0.33 9.44
C ASP A 304 -37.93 1.13 9.37
N ASP A 305 -36.74 1.42 8.82
CA ASP A 305 -36.23 2.78 8.64
C ASP A 305 -37.10 3.59 7.67
N ASN A 306 -37.45 3.02 6.51
CA ASN A 306 -38.34 3.66 5.53
C ASN A 306 -39.71 3.98 6.15
N SER A 307 -40.30 3.08 6.94
CA SER A 307 -41.59 3.33 7.59
C SER A 307 -41.60 4.56 8.51
N ARG A 308 -40.43 4.90 9.08
CA ARG A 308 -40.24 6.02 10.01
C ARG A 308 -39.97 7.34 9.28
N TYR A 309 -39.27 7.30 8.14
CA TYR A 309 -38.76 8.50 7.48
C TYR A 309 -39.38 8.82 6.11
N ASP A 310 -40.03 7.89 5.42
CA ASP A 310 -40.62 8.13 4.08
C ASP A 310 -41.90 8.99 4.07
N ARG A 311 -42.50 9.22 5.25
CA ARG A 311 -43.81 9.92 5.33
C ARG A 311 -43.75 11.44 5.24
N VAL A 312 -42.56 12.04 5.22
CA VAL A 312 -42.41 13.50 5.10
C VAL A 312 -42.32 13.85 3.63
N GLY A 313 -43.49 14.09 3.03
CA GLY A 313 -43.66 14.41 1.62
C GLY A 313 -42.74 15.54 1.17
N THR A 314 -41.95 15.24 0.14
CA THR A 314 -41.86 15.98 -1.14
C THR A 314 -41.93 17.51 -1.14
N GLU A 315 -41.51 18.19 -0.09
CA GLU A 315 -41.12 19.60 -0.16
C GLU A 315 -39.63 19.69 0.11
N THR A 316 -38.89 19.70 -1.01
CA THR A 316 -37.44 19.80 -1.11
C THR A 316 -36.89 20.93 -0.26
N SER A 317 -36.51 20.62 0.97
CA SER A 317 -35.60 21.45 1.75
C SER A 317 -34.22 21.31 1.11
N ALA A 318 -33.83 22.34 0.35
CA ALA A 318 -32.50 22.50 -0.24
C ALA A 318 -31.47 22.59 0.90
N LEU A 319 -31.06 21.43 1.40
CA LEU A 319 -30.15 21.32 2.52
C LEU A 319 -28.71 21.60 2.07
N ASN A 320 -28.24 22.76 2.52
CA ASN A 320 -26.92 23.36 2.42
C ASN A 320 -25.77 22.33 2.42
N GLN A 321 -25.30 21.99 1.22
CA GLN A 321 -24.05 21.28 0.99
C GLN A 321 -22.87 21.98 1.69
N ALA A 322 -22.94 23.30 1.83
CA ALA A 322 -21.96 24.14 2.52
C ALA A 322 -21.72 23.78 4.01
N GLU A 323 -22.74 23.35 4.76
CA GLU A 323 -22.59 23.06 6.19
C GLU A 323 -21.89 21.70 6.42
N ILE A 324 -22.07 20.78 5.47
CA ILE A 324 -21.43 19.46 5.47
C ILE A 324 -19.96 19.56 5.00
N ASP A 325 -19.67 20.45 4.06
CA ASP A 325 -18.31 20.68 3.58
C ASP A 325 -17.49 21.48 4.60
N ALA A 326 -18.10 22.42 5.33
CA ALA A 326 -17.50 23.07 6.49
C ALA A 326 -17.08 22.05 7.57
N ALA A 327 -17.93 21.06 7.89
CA ALA A 327 -17.59 20.01 8.86
C ALA A 327 -16.45 19.07 8.42
N THR A 328 -16.07 19.09 7.13
CA THR A 328 -15.03 18.23 6.55
C THR A 328 -13.71 18.97 6.33
N SER A 329 -13.75 20.30 6.14
CA SER A 329 -12.56 21.14 5.96
C SER A 329 -11.90 21.61 7.26
N SER A 330 -12.57 21.54 8.41
CA SER A 330 -12.04 22.05 9.70
C SER A 330 -11.00 21.14 10.41
N GLY A 331 -10.28 20.29 9.68
CA GLY A 331 -9.34 19.30 10.25
C GLY A 331 -7.86 19.66 10.18
N THR A 332 -7.45 20.69 9.44
CA THR A 332 -6.04 21.11 9.40
C THR A 332 -5.78 22.11 10.51
N THR A 333 -5.53 21.62 11.72
CA THR A 333 -4.95 22.45 12.79
C THR A 333 -3.47 22.60 12.48
N THR A 334 -3.13 23.62 11.69
CA THR A 334 -1.75 24.11 11.59
C THR A 334 -1.35 24.61 12.98
N PRO A 335 -0.22 24.18 13.56
CA PRO A 335 0.30 24.80 14.77
C PRO A 335 0.65 26.26 14.44
N ALA A 336 0.15 27.19 15.25
CA ALA A 336 0.32 28.62 15.08
C ALA A 336 1.78 29.00 14.79
N ALA A 337 2.03 29.51 13.59
CA ALA A 337 3.15 30.36 13.24
C ALA A 337 2.58 31.52 12.42
N ASP A 338 3.12 32.70 12.69
CA ASP A 338 2.53 34.00 12.42
C ASP A 338 2.05 34.24 10.99
N GLU A 339 0.98 35.04 10.95
CA GLU A 339 0.34 35.64 9.78
C GLU A 339 1.36 36.37 8.89
N GLU A 340 1.34 36.11 7.58
CA GLU A 340 1.23 37.15 6.54
C GLU A 340 0.57 36.57 5.27
N GLU A 341 -0.58 37.17 4.98
CA GLU A 341 -1.30 37.44 3.73
C GLU A 341 -0.96 36.76 2.38
N ASP A 342 -2.06 36.48 1.68
CA ASP A 342 -2.29 36.70 0.24
C ASP A 342 -1.65 35.73 -0.77
N ASP A 343 -2.46 34.79 -1.27
CA ASP A 343 -2.68 34.68 -2.72
C ASP A 343 -3.93 33.82 -2.99
N GLY A 344 -4.88 34.39 -3.72
CA GLY A 344 -6.04 33.68 -4.23
C GLY A 344 -5.67 32.89 -5.47
N THR A 345 -6.00 31.60 -5.50
CA THR A 345 -6.26 30.94 -6.78
C THR A 345 -7.29 29.82 -6.65
N GLU A 346 -8.32 30.00 -7.45
CA GLU A 346 -9.39 29.07 -7.77
C GLU A 346 -8.87 27.76 -8.40
N ASP A 347 -9.71 26.74 -8.27
CA ASP A 347 -9.94 25.66 -9.23
C ASP A 347 -8.72 24.96 -9.85
N ARG A 348 -8.46 23.75 -9.35
CA ARG A 348 -8.22 22.60 -10.24
C ARG A 348 -8.62 21.30 -9.58
N ASN A 349 -9.79 20.82 -10.01
CA ASN A 349 -10.22 19.45 -9.93
C ASN A 349 -9.15 18.58 -10.65
N ALA A 350 -8.15 18.12 -9.89
CA ALA A 350 -7.08 17.29 -10.40
C ALA A 350 -7.64 15.89 -10.69
N ASN A 351 -8.09 15.74 -11.94
CA ASN A 351 -8.06 14.53 -12.76
C ASN A 351 -7.95 13.20 -11.99
N LEU A 352 -9.05 12.81 -11.34
CA LEU A 352 -9.28 11.48 -10.74
C LEU A 352 -9.62 10.42 -11.80
N ASP A 353 -9.64 10.75 -13.10
CA ASP A 353 -9.96 9.79 -14.17
C ASP A 353 -8.86 8.72 -14.34
N SER A 354 -7.61 8.98 -13.91
CA SER A 354 -6.57 7.95 -13.84
C SER A 354 -6.79 6.91 -12.74
N LEU A 355 -7.76 7.13 -11.82
CA LEU A 355 -8.20 6.18 -10.81
C LEU A 355 -9.43 5.36 -11.23
N GLY A 356 -10.14 5.79 -12.28
CA GLY A 356 -11.29 5.07 -12.84
C GLY A 356 -10.90 3.73 -13.47
N ASP A 357 -9.73 3.67 -14.13
CA ASP A 357 -9.21 2.44 -14.75
C ASP A 357 -8.60 1.46 -13.72
N LEU A 358 -8.41 1.93 -12.49
CA LEU A 358 -7.84 1.16 -11.38
C LEU A 358 -8.91 0.35 -10.61
N ALA A 359 -10.19 0.73 -10.66
CA ALA A 359 -11.27 0.03 -9.95
C ALA A 359 -11.91 -1.15 -10.73
N ALA A 360 -11.70 -1.23 -12.05
CA ALA A 360 -12.36 -2.21 -12.91
C ALA A 360 -11.73 -3.63 -12.90
N ARG A 361 -10.67 -3.88 -12.11
CA ARG A 361 -9.88 -5.12 -12.14
C ARG A 361 -9.91 -6.00 -10.88
N GLY A 362 -10.94 -5.85 -10.05
CA GLY A 362 -11.21 -6.75 -8.93
C GLY A 362 -10.78 -6.16 -7.59
N LEU A 363 -11.76 -5.61 -6.88
CA LEU A 363 -11.85 -5.57 -5.43
C LEU A 363 -12.97 -6.52 -5.02
#